data_AF-A0A1I3XIP9-F1
#
_entry.id   AF-A0A1I3XIP9-F1
#
_cell.length_a   1.000
_cell.length_b   1.000
_cell.length_c   1.000
_cell.angle_alpha   90.00
_cell.angle_beta   90.00
_cell.angle_gamma   90.00
#
_symmetry.space_group_name_H-M   'P 1'
#
loop_
_entity.id
_entity.type
_entity.pdbx_description
1 polymer ?
#
loop_
_entity_poly.entity_id
_entity_poly.type
_entity_poly.pdbx_seq_one_letter_code
_entity_poly.pdbx_strand_id
1 'polypeptide(L)'
;MKPLFATLPLVLAAACASPAPRPAETPAMAECRAEAERSPGAQAMFSRMNLDNVNNRDRVEREREQIVNRAYADCLTRRGIVRGGGVEPVRRSGF
;
A
#
# COMPACT_ATOMS: atom_id res chain seq x y z
N MET A 1 -45.44 12.38 -39.43
CA MET A 1 -44.06 12.94 -39.33
C MET A 1 -43.51 12.65 -37.94
N LYS A 2 -42.43 11.86 -37.83
CA LYS A 2 -41.55 11.73 -36.64
C LYS A 2 -40.81 13.07 -36.46
N PRO A 3 -40.40 13.51 -35.24
CA PRO A 3 -39.41 12.84 -34.38
C PRO A 3 -39.73 12.97 -32.86
N LEU A 4 -38.99 12.48 -31.88
CA LEU A 4 -37.91 11.51 -31.71
C LEU A 4 -37.97 11.21 -30.20
N PHE A 5 -38.07 9.93 -29.86
CA PHE A 5 -37.80 9.47 -28.50
C PHE A 5 -36.34 9.76 -28.16
N ALA A 6 -36.08 10.40 -27.02
CA ALA A 6 -34.76 10.38 -26.38
C ALA A 6 -34.88 10.76 -24.90
N THR A 7 -35.56 9.92 -24.13
CA THR A 7 -35.37 9.85 -22.68
C THR A 7 -33.91 9.49 -22.42
N LEU A 8 -33.16 10.40 -21.81
CA LEU A 8 -31.79 10.18 -21.34
C LEU A 8 -31.83 9.68 -19.87
N PRO A 9 -31.62 8.39 -19.56
CA PRO A 9 -31.26 7.98 -18.22
C PRO A 9 -29.73 7.88 -18.17
N LEU A 10 -29.05 9.01 -17.94
CA LEU A 10 -27.61 9.06 -17.76
C LEU A 10 -27.29 9.26 -16.28
N VAL A 11 -27.83 8.38 -15.44
CA VAL A 11 -27.62 8.38 -13.98
C VAL A 11 -27.45 6.93 -13.55
N LEU A 12 -26.27 6.32 -13.72
CA LEU A 12 -25.94 5.04 -13.04
C LEU A 12 -24.46 4.63 -13.03
N ALA A 13 -23.50 5.49 -13.41
CA ALA A 13 -22.08 5.08 -13.49
C ALA A 13 -21.13 5.71 -12.45
N ALA A 14 -21.63 6.27 -11.35
CA ALA A 14 -20.78 6.94 -10.34
C ALA A 14 -20.53 6.12 -9.05
N ALA A 15 -20.99 4.87 -8.94
CA ALA A 15 -20.94 4.11 -7.69
C ALA A 15 -19.69 3.22 -7.48
N CYS A 16 -18.75 3.17 -8.43
CA CYS A 16 -17.55 2.30 -8.34
C CYS A 16 -16.29 3.05 -7.86
N ALA A 17 -16.43 3.96 -6.90
CA ALA A 17 -15.29 4.68 -6.31
C ALA A 17 -15.29 4.65 -4.77
N SER A 18 -16.07 3.76 -4.15
CA SER A 18 -15.99 3.58 -2.70
C SER A 18 -14.65 2.90 -2.36
N PRO A 19 -13.71 3.59 -1.66
CA PRO A 19 -12.54 2.91 -1.14
C PRO A 19 -13.04 1.82 -0.19
N ALA A 20 -12.71 0.57 -0.49
CA ALA A 20 -13.05 -0.54 0.39
C ALA A 20 -12.55 -0.19 1.81
N PRO A 21 -13.37 -0.39 2.85
CA PRO A 21 -12.93 -0.16 4.21
C PRO A 21 -11.68 -0.99 4.46
N ARG A 22 -10.59 -0.32 4.88
CA ARG A 22 -9.36 -1.01 5.25
C ARG A 22 -9.71 -1.96 6.39
N PRO A 23 -9.34 -3.25 6.29
CA PRO A 23 -9.58 -4.19 7.38
C PRO A 23 -8.94 -3.64 8.65
N ALA A 24 -9.68 -3.69 9.77
CA ALA A 24 -9.18 -3.26 11.05
C ALA A 24 -7.92 -4.07 11.40
N GLU A 25 -6.89 -3.39 11.90
CA GLU A 25 -5.62 -4.03 12.26
C GLU A 25 -5.87 -5.00 13.43
N THR A 26 -5.62 -6.29 13.19
CA THR A 26 -5.74 -7.32 14.23
C THR A 26 -4.48 -7.32 15.10
N PRO A 27 -4.51 -7.87 16.33
CA PRO A 27 -3.30 -8.01 17.15
C PRO A 27 -2.17 -8.75 16.43
N ALA A 28 -2.51 -9.76 15.63
CA ALA A 28 -1.54 -10.51 14.84
C ALA A 28 -0.92 -9.68 13.70
N MET A 29 -1.67 -8.73 13.12
CA MET A 29 -1.11 -7.76 12.17
C MET A 29 -0.16 -6.78 12.87
N ALA A 30 -0.53 -6.28 14.05
CA ALA A 30 0.32 -5.39 14.84
C ALA A 30 1.65 -6.07 15.24
N GLU A 31 1.61 -7.34 15.63
CA GLU A 31 2.82 -8.14 15.87
C GLU A 31 3.69 -8.28 14.63
N CYS A 32 3.09 -8.58 13.47
CA CYS A 32 3.83 -8.65 12.21
C CYS A 32 4.44 -7.30 11.81
N ARG A 33 3.78 -6.18 12.11
CA ARG A 33 4.33 -4.84 11.90
C ARG A 33 5.55 -4.60 12.80
N ALA A 34 5.44 -4.92 14.08
CA ALA A 34 6.55 -4.80 15.02
C ALA A 34 7.74 -5.73 14.70
N GLU A 35 7.48 -6.91 14.12
CA GLU A 35 8.53 -7.80 13.60
C GLU A 35 9.21 -7.20 12.36
N ALA A 36 8.41 -6.70 11.41
CA ALA A 36 8.90 -6.13 10.16
C ALA A 36 9.78 -4.87 10.38
N GLU A 37 9.38 -4.00 11.30
CA GLU A 37 10.16 -2.81 11.68
C GLU A 37 11.50 -3.16 12.33
N ARG A 38 11.55 -4.28 13.06
CA ARG A 38 12.78 -4.81 13.67
C ARG A 38 13.58 -5.69 12.72
N SER A 39 13.19 -5.83 11.46
CA SER A 39 13.93 -6.66 10.51
C SER A 39 15.38 -6.15 10.33
N PRO A 40 16.37 -7.05 10.21
CA PRO A 40 17.78 -6.64 10.05
C PRO A 40 18.00 -5.72 8.84
N GLY A 41 17.24 -5.93 7.76
CA GLY A 41 17.30 -5.09 6.57
C GLY A 41 16.80 -3.67 6.80
N ALA A 42 15.73 -3.48 7.58
CA ALA A 42 15.25 -2.15 7.95
C ALA A 42 16.23 -1.44 8.89
N GLN A 43 16.81 -2.16 9.85
CA GLN A 43 17.81 -1.60 10.77
C GLN A 43 19.10 -1.19 10.03
N ALA A 44 19.54 -1.98 9.04
CA ALA A 44 20.73 -1.65 8.26
C ALA A 44 20.60 -0.33 7.47
N MET A 45 19.38 0.13 7.18
CA MET A 45 19.17 1.39 6.45
C MET A 45 19.58 2.62 7.26
N PHE A 46 19.54 2.57 8.60
CA PHE A 46 19.99 3.68 9.43
C PHE A 46 21.47 4.03 9.20
N SER A 47 22.31 3.03 8.88
CA SER A 47 23.73 3.26 8.55
C SER A 47 23.96 4.06 7.26
N ARG A 48 22.96 4.10 6.37
CA ARG A 48 23.02 4.77 5.07
C ARG A 48 22.39 6.16 5.10
N MET A 49 21.76 6.52 6.21
CA MET A 49 21.01 7.75 6.36
C MET A 49 21.97 8.92 6.61
N ASN A 50 21.96 9.90 5.71
CA ASN A 50 22.62 11.18 5.91
C ASN A 50 21.58 12.22 6.33
N LEU A 51 21.59 12.61 7.61
CA LEU A 51 20.59 13.52 8.19
C LEU A 51 20.70 14.96 7.65
N ASP A 52 21.89 15.37 7.20
CA ASP A 52 22.14 16.70 6.65
C ASP A 52 21.70 16.82 5.18
N ASN A 53 21.39 15.69 4.53
CA ASN A 53 20.93 15.64 3.14
C ASN A 53 19.50 15.09 3.08
N VAL A 54 18.53 16.02 3.00
CA VAL A 54 17.09 15.71 2.93
C VAL A 54 16.75 14.73 1.80
N ASN A 55 17.33 14.89 0.61
CA ASN A 55 17.07 14.00 -0.52
C ASN A 55 17.59 12.58 -0.27
N ASN A 56 18.76 12.46 0.36
CA ASN A 56 19.29 11.16 0.78
C ASN A 56 18.38 10.51 1.83
N ARG A 57 18.01 11.28 2.87
CA ARG A 57 17.10 10.81 3.93
C ARG A 57 15.80 10.29 3.36
N ASP A 58 15.12 11.05 2.51
CA ASP A 58 13.83 10.66 1.95
C ASP A 58 13.96 9.42 1.03
N ARG A 59 15.08 9.29 0.31
CA ARG A 59 15.37 8.09 -0.49
C ARG A 59 15.55 6.86 0.41
N VAL A 60 16.38 6.98 1.44
CA VAL A 60 16.67 5.88 2.38
C VAL A 60 15.41 5.49 3.14
N GLU A 61 14.56 6.44 3.50
CA GLU A 61 13.28 6.17 4.16
C GLU A 61 12.33 5.38 3.24
N ARG A 62 12.20 5.78 1.96
CA ARG A 62 11.42 5.01 0.98
C ARG A 62 11.97 3.60 0.74
N GLU A 63 13.28 3.41 0.81
CA GLU A 63 13.92 2.09 0.72
C GLU A 63 13.62 1.26 1.99
N ARG A 64 13.69 1.89 3.17
CA ARG A 64 13.33 1.26 4.45
C ARG A 64 11.87 0.81 4.44
N GLU A 65 10.94 1.66 4.02
CA GLU A 65 9.52 1.33 3.91
C GLU A 65 9.27 0.12 3.01
N GLN A 66 9.97 0.01 1.87
CA GLN A 66 9.84 -1.15 0.98
C GLN A 66 10.28 -2.45 1.66
N ILE A 67 11.36 -2.41 2.46
CA ILE A 67 11.84 -3.57 3.21
C ILE A 67 10.83 -3.96 4.29
N VAL A 68 10.34 -2.98 5.06
CA VAL A 68 9.34 -3.21 6.10
C VAL A 68 8.06 -3.79 5.51
N ASN A 69 7.56 -3.25 4.40
CA ASN A 69 6.36 -3.76 3.73
C ASN A 69 6.53 -5.21 3.25
N ARG A 70 7.70 -5.56 2.72
CA ARG A 70 8.00 -6.95 2.33
C ARG A 70 8.04 -7.87 3.54
N ALA A 71 8.78 -7.51 4.59
CA ALA A 71 8.88 -8.31 5.81
C ALA A 71 7.51 -8.49 6.50
N TYR A 72 6.67 -7.46 6.45
CA TYR A 72 5.30 -7.50 6.94
C TYR A 72 4.45 -8.49 6.13
N ALA A 73 4.47 -8.41 4.80
CA ALA A 73 3.76 -9.33 3.92
C ALA A 73 4.22 -10.78 4.12
N ASP A 74 5.52 -11.01 4.30
CA ASP A 74 6.08 -12.33 4.57
C ASP A 74 5.62 -12.89 5.92
N CYS A 75 5.56 -12.05 6.97
CA CYS A 75 5.01 -12.43 8.27
C CYS A 75 3.54 -12.83 8.18
N LEU A 76 2.72 -12.01 7.51
CA LEU A 76 1.30 -12.27 7.32
C LEU A 76 1.06 -13.56 6.52
N THR A 77 1.87 -13.80 5.49
CA THR A 77 1.79 -15.01 4.65
C THR A 77 2.14 -16.26 5.48
N ARG A 78 3.23 -16.22 6.25
CA ARG A 78 3.65 -17.34 7.12
C ARG A 78 2.62 -17.67 8.20
N ARG A 79 1.91 -16.66 8.71
CA ARG A 79 0.84 -16.83 9.71
C ARG A 79 -0.53 -17.18 9.10
N GLY A 80 -0.63 -17.26 7.77
CA GLY A 80 -1.88 -17.56 7.07
C GLY A 80 -2.94 -16.46 7.18
N ILE A 81 -2.55 -15.23 7.58
CA ILE A 81 -3.47 -14.11 7.81
C ILE A 81 -3.94 -13.50 6.49
N VAL A 82 -3.08 -13.49 5.47
CA VAL A 82 -3.41 -13.02 4.13
C VAL A 82 -3.29 -14.17 3.14
N ARG A 83 -4.43 -14.60 2.57
CA ARG A 83 -4.44 -15.40 1.35
C ARG A 83 -4.21 -14.44 0.20
N GLY A 84 -3.08 -14.59 -0.51
CA GLY A 84 -2.65 -13.70 -1.59
C GLY A 84 -3.80 -13.30 -2.52
N GLY A 85 -4.16 -12.02 -2.47
CA GLY A 85 -5.33 -11.47 -3.17
C GLY A 85 -5.38 -9.95 -3.08
N GLY A 86 -4.22 -9.29 -3.04
CA GLY A 86 -4.09 -7.84 -3.10
C GLY A 86 -3.42 -7.44 -4.41
N VAL A 87 -4.05 -6.56 -5.18
CA VAL A 87 -3.44 -5.95 -6.37
C VAL A 87 -2.25 -5.09 -5.95
N GLU A 88 -1.07 -5.33 -6.54
CA GLU A 88 0.12 -4.50 -6.35
C GLU A 88 -0.24 -3.02 -6.64
N PRO A 89 0.03 -2.06 -5.74
CA PRO A 89 -0.29 -0.66 -5.98
C PRO A 89 0.48 -0.14 -7.20
N VAL A 90 -0.24 0.44 -8.16
CA VAL A 90 0.35 1.04 -9.37
C VAL A 90 1.33 2.14 -8.95
N ARG A 91 2.62 1.91 -9.16
CA ARG A 91 3.64 2.97 -9.07
C ARG A 91 3.37 3.94 -10.21
N ARG A 92 2.84 5.14 -9.92
CA ARG A 92 2.85 6.22 -10.92
C ARG A 92 4.30 6.63 -11.11
N SER A 93 4.93 6.13 -12.17
CA SER A 93 6.14 6.70 -12.75
C SER A 93 5.78 8.11 -13.20
N GLY A 94 6.24 9.12 -12.46
CA GLY A 94 6.22 10.50 -12.92
C GLY A 94 7.11 10.61 -14.16
N PHE A 95 6.54 11.12 -15.24
CA PHE A 95 7.26 11.69 -16.37
C PHE A 95 7.53 13.17 -16.07
#